data_AF-A0A958PWQ4-F1
#
_entry.id   AF-A0A958PWQ4-F1
#
_cell.length_a   1.000
_cell.length_b   1.000
_cell.length_c   1.000
_cell.angle_alpha   90.00
_cell.angle_beta   90.00
_cell.angle_gamma   90.00
#
_symmetry.space_group_name_H-M   'P 1'
#
loop_
_entity.id
_entity.type
_entity.pdbx_description
1 polymer ?
#
loop_
_entity_poly.entity_id
_entity_poly.type
_entity_poly.pdbx_seq_one_letter_code
_entity_poly.pdbx_strand_id
1 'polypeptide(L)' 'MNIVELIKEKNEYLEKFYNVNLEEISRFADGDFENLENFYQSRAALLDMISSVDRRIEESNVLDSEEVEMSPE' A
#
# COMPACT_ATOMS: atom_id res chain seq x y z
N MET A 1 2.73 -2.95 16.51
CA MET A 1 1.68 -3.00 15.48
C MET A 1 1.60 -4.43 15.02
N ASN A 2 0.45 -5.08 15.16
CA ASN A 2 0.29 -6.49 14.80
C ASN A 2 -0.03 -6.65 13.30
N ILE A 3 0.03 -7.88 12.81
CA ILE A 3 -0.23 -8.20 11.40
C ILE A 3 -1.63 -7.74 10.93
N VAL A 4 -2.65 -7.82 11.80
CA VAL A 4 -4.01 -7.38 11.46
C VAL A 4 -4.07 -5.86 11.25
N GLU A 5 -3.36 -5.08 12.06
CA GLU A 5 -3.26 -3.63 11.93
C GLU A 5 -2.50 -3.23 10.66
N LEU A 6 -1.42 -3.94 10.32
CA LEU A 6 -0.69 -3.72 9.06
C LEU A 6 -1.54 -4.01 7.82
N ILE A 7 -2.30 -5.10 7.84
CA ILE A 7 -3.23 -5.44 6.75
C ILE A 7 -4.33 -4.38 6.61
N LYS A 8 -4.87 -3.87 7.71
CA LYS A 8 -5.84 -2.78 7.68
C LYS A 8 -5.24 -1.50 7.09
N GLU A 9 -4.04 -1.12 7.53
CA GLU A 9 -3.31 0.03 6.98
C GLU A 9 -3.06 -0.13 5.47
N LYS A 10 -2.64 -1.32 5.02
CA LYS A 10 -2.48 -1.62 3.59
C LYS A 10 -3.79 -1.46 2.83
N ASN A 11 -4.90 -1.96 3.36
CA ASN A 11 -6.22 -1.83 2.72
C ASN A 11 -6.63 -0.36 2.56
N GLU A 12 -6.38 0.48 3.57
CA GLU A 12 -6.68 1.91 3.49
C GLU A 12 -5.87 2.61 2.38
N TYR A 13 -4.58 2.29 2.23
CA TYR A 13 -3.78 2.85 1.14
C TYR A 13 -4.20 2.31 -0.24
N LEU A 14 -4.57 1.03 -0.34
CA LEU A 14 -5.07 0.45 -1.58
C LEU A 14 -6.40 1.06 -2.02
N GLU A 15 -7.31 1.34 -1.08
CA GLU A 15 -8.57 2.02 -1.38
C GLU A 15 -8.33 3.45 -1.87
N LYS A 16 -7.44 4.20 -1.22
CA LYS A 16 -7.02 5.54 -1.70
C LYS A 16 -6.39 5.47 -3.09
N PHE A 17 -5.53 4.49 -3.34
CA PHE A 17 -4.91 4.28 -4.64
C PHE A 17 -5.96 3.99 -5.70
N TYR A 18 -6.90 3.10 -5.43
CA TYR A 18 -8.01 2.80 -6.33
C TYR A 18 -8.80 4.06 -6.69
N ASN A 19 -9.20 4.86 -5.69
CA ASN A 19 -10.00 6.06 -5.89
C ASN A 19 -9.26 7.12 -6.73
N VAL A 20 -7.97 7.38 -6.43
CA VAL A 20 -7.16 8.33 -7.21
C VAL A 20 -7.04 7.91 -8.69
N ASN A 21 -6.86 6.61 -8.96
CA ASN A 21 -6.82 6.14 -10.35
C ASN A 21 -8.19 6.23 -11.02
N LEU A 22 -9.27 5.91 -10.31
CA LEU A 22 -10.62 5.98 -10.87
C LEU A 22 -11.02 7.42 -11.25
N GLU A 23 -10.73 8.39 -10.37
CA GLU A 23 -10.95 9.81 -10.62
C GLU A 23 -10.18 10.29 -11.84
N GLU A 24 -8.88 9.97 -11.93
CA GLU A 24 -8.06 10.43 -13.06
C GLU A 24 -8.42 9.72 -14.37
N ILE A 25 -8.82 8.45 -14.35
CA ILE A 25 -9.35 7.75 -15.54
C ILE A 25 -10.59 8.47 -16.09
N SER A 26 -11.47 8.96 -15.21
CA SER A 26 -12.63 9.75 -15.64
C SER A 26 -12.20 11.04 -16.33
N ARG A 27 -11.21 11.75 -15.77
CA ARG A 27 -10.65 12.97 -16.38
C ARG A 27 -10.04 12.69 -17.75
N PHE A 28 -9.27 11.60 -17.88
CA PHE A 28 -8.70 11.19 -19.16
C PHE A 28 -9.76 10.87 -20.20
N ALA A 29 -10.87 10.25 -19.80
CA ALA A 29 -11.99 9.99 -20.69
C ALA A 29 -12.65 11.28 -21.20
N ASP A 30 -12.67 12.33 -20.37
CA ASP A 30 -13.16 13.66 -20.71
C ASP A 30 -12.13 14.53 -21.47
N GLY A 31 -10.90 14.02 -21.65
CA GLY A 31 -9.80 14.76 -22.27
C GLY A 31 -9.19 15.84 -21.38
N ASP A 32 -9.47 15.83 -20.07
CA ASP A 32 -8.85 16.68 -19.06
C ASP A 32 -7.51 16.07 -18.61
N PHE A 33 -6.43 16.82 -18.83
CA PHE A 33 -5.07 16.45 -18.49
C PHE A 33 -4.37 17.47 -17.58
N GLU A 34 -5.11 18.45 -17.04
CA GLU A 34 -4.52 19.54 -16.25
C GLU A 34 -3.90 19.02 -14.93
N ASN A 35 -4.35 17.86 -14.44
CA ASN A 35 -3.95 17.30 -13.16
C ASN A 35 -2.87 16.19 -13.24
N LEU A 36 -2.31 15.91 -14.42
CA LEU A 36 -1.40 14.77 -14.66
C LEU A 36 -0.24 14.67 -13.65
N GLU A 37 0.46 15.79 -13.41
CA GLU A 37 1.62 15.79 -12.52
C GLU A 37 1.23 15.46 -11.08
N ASN A 38 0.17 16.09 -10.56
CA ASN A 38 -0.34 15.81 -9.22
C ASN A 38 -0.85 14.37 -9.09
N PHE A 39 -1.49 13.85 -10.13
CA PHE A 39 -1.92 12.46 -10.19
C PHE A 39 -0.72 11.51 -10.07
N TYR A 40 0.31 11.68 -10.90
CA TYR A 40 1.49 10.82 -10.85
C TYR A 40 2.24 10.92 -9.53
N GLN A 41 2.38 12.12 -8.96
CA GLN A 41 3.00 12.31 -7.65
C GLN A 41 2.20 11.63 -6.54
N SER A 42 0.88 11.83 -6.50
CA SER A 42 0.01 11.21 -5.49
C SER A 42 0.01 9.69 -5.62
N ARG A 43 -0.02 9.19 -6.86
CA ARG A 43 0.04 7.76 -7.18
C ARG A 43 1.37 7.14 -6.75
N ALA A 44 2.50 7.82 -7.00
CA ALA A 44 3.81 7.36 -6.58
C ALA A 44 3.93 7.31 -5.06
N ALA A 45 3.50 8.37 -4.36
CA ALA A 45 3.52 8.41 -2.90
C ALA A 45 2.68 7.29 -2.27
N LEU A 46 1.50 6.99 -2.83
CA LEU A 46 0.67 5.86 -2.35
C LEU A 46 1.35 4.51 -2.55
N LEU A 47 2.03 4.31 -3.68
CA LEU A 47 2.81 3.08 -3.92
C LEU A 47 3.95 2.94 -2.92
N ASP A 48 4.68 4.01 -2.62
CA ASP A 48 5.75 4.00 -1.62
C ASP A 48 5.21 3.62 -0.23
N MET A 49 4.04 4.15 0.15
CA MET A 49 3.38 3.79 1.41
C MET A 49 2.97 2.32 1.44
N ILE A 50 2.38 1.80 0.36
CA ILE A 50 2.00 0.39 0.25
C ILE A 50 3.24 -0.50 0.36
N SER A 51 4.32 -0.19 -0.36
CA SER A 51 5.58 -0.94 -0.30
C SER A 51 6.21 -0.91 1.10
N SER A 52 6.11 0.21 1.80
CA SER A 52 6.57 0.31 3.20
C SER A 52 5.79 -0.61 4.14
N VAL A 53 4.46 -0.68 3.97
CA VAL A 53 3.62 -1.61 4.75
C VAL A 53 3.92 -3.06 4.39
N ASP A 54 4.14 -3.37 3.11
CA ASP A 54 4.51 -4.72 2.65
C ASP A 54 5.80 -5.21 3.30
N ARG A 55 6.83 -4.37 3.34
CA ARG A 55 8.08 -4.71 4.04
C ARG A 55 7.85 -4.98 5.53
N ARG A 56 7.01 -4.19 6.19
CA ARG A 56 6.69 -4.39 7.62
C ARG A 56 5.90 -5.68 7.87
N ILE A 57 5.04 -6.07 6.92
CA ILE A 57 4.32 -7.36 6.96
C ILE A 57 5.31 -8.52 6.82
N GLU A 58 6.23 -8.43 5.85
CA GLU A 58 7.28 -9.45 5.65
C GLU A 58 8.15 -9.60 6.89
N GLU A 59 8.61 -8.49 7.49
CA GLU A 59 9.39 -8.49 8.73
C GLU A 59 8.62 -9.12 9.90
N SER A 60 7.31 -8.84 10.03
CA SER A 60 6.47 -9.47 11.06
C SER A 60 6.34 -10.98 10.87
N ASN A 61 6.24 -11.46 9.62
CA ASN A 61 6.10 -12.88 9.33
C ASN A 61 7.41 -13.66 9.54
N VAL A 62 8.56 -13.03 9.28
CA VAL A 62 9.87 -13.64 9.52
C VAL A 62 10.09 -13.85 11.02
N LEU A 63 9.76 -12.85 11.85
CA LEU A 63 9.89 -12.96 13.31
C LEU A 63 9.04 -14.10 13.88
N ASP A 64 7.79 -14.24 13.41
CA ASP A 64 6.92 -15.35 13.83
C ASP A 64 7.48 -16.72 13.41
N SER A 65 8.22 -16.81 12.29
CA SER A 65 8.82 -18.07 11.84
C SER A 65 10.11 -18.45 12.58
N GLU A 66 10.94 -17.47 12.98
CA GLU A 66 12.19 -17.71 13.72
C GLU A 66 11.93 -18.12 15.19
N GLU A 67 10.86 -17.61 15.81
CA GLU A 67 10.47 -18.03 17.17
C GLU A 67 10.02 -19.50 17.24
N VAL A 68 9.44 -20.03 16.16
CA VAL A 68 8.98 -21.43 16.09
C VAL A 68 10.17 -22.40 15.95
N GLU A 69 11.26 -21.99 15.29
CA GLU A 69 12.45 -22.84 15.11
C GLU A 69 13.38 -22.89 16.33
N MET A 70 13.30 -21.92 17.25
CA MET A 70 14.17 -21.85 18.43
C MET A 70 13.61 -22.49 19.71
N SER A 71 12.40 -23.06 19.68
CA SER A 71 11.84 -23.77 20.83
C SER A 71 12.42 -25.19 20.93
N PRO A 72 13.15 -25.56 22.00
CA PRO A 72 13.60 -26.94 22.19
C PRO A 72 12.38 -27.83 22.51
N GLU A 73 12.31 -28.99 21.87
CA GLU A 73 11.40 -30.10 22.23
C GLU A 73 11.57 -30.57 23.69
#